data_AF-A0A8J7M9J4-F1
#
_entry.id   AF-A0A8J7M9J4-F1
#
_cell.length_a   1.000
_cell.length_b   1.000
_cell.length_c   1.000
_cell.angle_alpha   90.00
_cell.angle_beta   90.00
_cell.angle_gamma   90.00
#
_symmetry.space_group_name_H-M   'P 1'
#
loop_
_entity.id
_entity.type
_entity.pdbx_description
1 polymer ?
#
loop_
_entity_poly.entity_id
_entity_poly.type
_entity_poly.pdbx_seq_one_letter_code
_entity_poly.pdbx_strand_id
1 'polypeptide(L)' 'MTGKVINLRQRRKAKARAEQKAEADRNAAEHGIPKPATDLARAREDKARRALDGHRLEPLDDDGTSDAEPGGEPNG' A
#
# COMPACT_ATOMS: atom_id res chain seq x y z
N MET A 1 7.85 61.22 9.85
CA MET A 1 8.16 59.79 9.66
C MET A 1 7.75 59.03 10.93
N THR A 2 6.58 58.40 10.95
CA THR A 2 6.08 57.66 12.12
C THR A 2 6.51 56.20 12.04
N GLY A 3 7.63 55.84 12.68
CA GLY A 3 8.03 54.44 12.82
C GLY A 3 7.17 53.74 13.86
N LYS A 4 6.37 52.76 13.44
CA LYS A 4 5.61 51.90 14.37
C LYS A 4 6.60 51.06 15.20
N VAL A 5 6.60 51.23 16.50
CA VAL A 5 7.38 50.39 17.42
C VAL A 5 6.76 48.99 17.40
N ILE A 6 7.51 48.00 16.90
CA ILE A 6 7.06 46.60 16.85
C ILE A 6 7.76 45.76 17.91
N ASN A 7 7.03 44.80 18.48
CA ASN A 7 7.61 43.85 19.42
C ASN A 7 8.38 42.75 18.68
N LEU A 8 9.70 42.86 18.68
CA LEU A 8 10.61 41.91 18.03
C LEU A 8 10.53 40.49 18.63
N ARG A 9 10.25 40.34 19.93
CA ARG A 9 10.12 39.02 20.57
C ARG A 9 8.91 38.26 20.03
N GLN A 10 7.77 38.94 19.92
CA GLN A 10 6.55 38.36 19.35
C GLN A 10 6.76 37.98 17.88
N ARG A 11 7.41 38.83 17.08
CA ARG A 11 7.77 38.53 15.69
C ARG A 11 8.66 37.30 15.56
N ARG A 12 9.71 37.19 16.37
CA ARG A 12 10.59 36.00 16.38
C ARG A 12 9.84 34.73 16.77
N LYS A 13 8.97 34.82 17.79
CA LYS A 13 8.14 33.69 18.22
C LYS A 13 7.15 33.25 17.14
N ALA A 14 6.55 34.19 16.43
CA ALA A 14 5.66 33.90 15.30
C ALA A 14 6.42 33.20 14.17
N LYS A 15 7.61 33.69 13.81
CA LYS A 15 8.48 33.07 12.80
C LYS A 15 8.85 31.62 13.18
N ALA A 16 9.32 31.40 14.41
CA ALA A 16 9.71 30.07 14.87
C ALA A 16 8.54 29.06 14.88
N ARG A 17 7.31 29.52 15.15
CA ARG A 17 6.12 28.66 15.05
C ARG A 17 5.73 28.35 13.60
N ALA A 18 5.86 29.33 12.71
CA ALA A 18 5.58 29.13 11.29
C ALA A 18 6.55 28.11 10.67
N GLU A 19 7.84 28.18 11.02
CA GLU A 19 8.87 27.23 10.58
C GLU A 19 8.59 25.82 11.09
N GLN A 20 8.25 25.65 12.37
CA GLN A 20 7.86 24.35 12.93
C GLN A 20 6.61 23.77 12.26
N LYS A 21 5.62 24.61 11.95
CA LYS A 21 4.41 24.15 11.27
C LYS A 21 4.72 23.70 9.83
N ALA A 22 5.52 24.46 9.08
CA ALA A 22 5.93 24.07 7.74
C ALA A 22 6.72 22.76 7.74
N GLU A 23 7.59 22.55 8.73
CA GLU A 23 8.32 21.30 8.90
C GLU A 23 7.39 20.13 9.25
N ALA A 24 6.43 20.33 10.14
CA ALA A 24 5.43 19.32 10.45
C ALA A 24 4.56 18.96 9.25
N ASP A 25 4.15 19.97 8.45
CA ASP A 25 3.36 19.76 7.23
C ASP A 25 4.18 19.01 6.16
N ARG A 26 5.50 19.30 6.03
CA ARG A 26 6.42 18.53 5.17
C ARG A 26 6.54 17.08 5.64
N ASN A 27 6.81 16.85 6.92
CA ASN A 27 6.91 15.51 7.48
C ASN A 27 5.58 14.75 7.38
N ALA A 28 4.44 15.43 7.52
CA ALA A 28 3.13 14.82 7.30
C ALA A 28 2.86 14.51 5.82
N ALA A 29 3.40 15.29 4.88
CA ALA A 29 3.33 14.97 3.46
C ALA A 29 4.26 13.80 3.08
N GLU A 30 5.48 13.78 3.61
CA GLU A 30 6.50 12.77 3.32
C GLU A 30 6.28 11.44 4.07
N HIS A 31 5.68 11.52 5.27
CA HIS A 31 5.55 10.39 6.20
C HIS A 31 4.13 10.24 6.76
N GLY A 32 3.12 10.80 6.08
CA GLY A 32 1.73 10.95 6.53
C GLY A 32 0.95 9.71 6.93
N ILE A 33 1.54 8.53 6.82
CA ILE A 33 0.96 7.32 7.40
C ILE A 33 1.73 7.03 8.70
N PRO A 34 1.13 7.27 9.88
CA PRO A 34 1.75 6.88 11.13
C PRO A 34 2.02 5.38 11.12
N LYS A 35 3.20 4.95 11.58
CA LYS A 35 3.62 3.54 11.65
C LYS A 35 2.50 2.56 12.06
N PRO A 36 1.71 2.80 13.13
CA PRO A 36 0.62 1.89 13.51
C PRO A 36 -0.50 1.76 12.46
N ALA A 37 -0.76 2.79 11.65
CA ALA A 37 -1.73 2.72 10.56
C ALA A 37 -1.19 1.91 9.37
N THR A 38 0.10 2.04 9.04
CA THR A 38 0.77 1.21 8.03
C THR A 38 0.78 -0.26 8.44
N ASP A 39 1.11 -0.55 9.70
CA ASP A 39 1.17 -1.91 10.23
C ASP A 39 -0.20 -2.59 10.23
N LEU A 40 -1.25 -1.84 10.59
CA LEU A 40 -2.63 -2.32 10.51
C LEU A 40 -3.07 -2.60 9.06
N ALA A 41 -2.66 -1.77 8.10
CA ALA A 41 -2.94 -2.01 6.69
C ALA A 41 -2.25 -3.29 6.18
N ARG A 42 -0.97 -3.47 6.49
CA ARG A 42 -0.21 -4.69 6.16
C ARG A 42 -0.82 -5.95 6.76
N ALA A 43 -1.20 -5.91 8.02
CA ALA A 43 -1.84 -7.06 8.69
C ALA A 43 -3.17 -7.46 8.03
N ARG A 44 -3.95 -6.48 7.54
CA ARG A 44 -5.19 -6.75 6.79
C ARG A 44 -4.91 -7.37 5.42
N GLU A 45 -3.91 -6.86 4.72
CA GLU A 45 -3.49 -7.38 3.41
C GLU A 45 -2.95 -8.81 3.52
N ASP A 46 -2.15 -9.10 4.55
CA ASP A 46 -1.65 -10.44 4.82
C ASP A 46 -2.78 -11.44 5.11
N LYS A 47 -3.78 -11.02 5.89
CA LYS A 47 -4.97 -11.84 6.16
C LYS A 47 -5.76 -12.12 4.89
N ALA A 48 -5.95 -11.10 4.05
CA ALA A 48 -6.67 -11.24 2.77
C ALA A 48 -5.92 -12.18 1.82
N ARG A 49 -4.59 -12.04 1.71
CA ARG A 49 -3.74 -12.93 0.91
C ARG A 49 -3.82 -14.38 1.37
N ARG A 50 -3.72 -14.64 2.68
CA ARG A 50 -3.87 -16.01 3.23
C ARG A 50 -5.24 -16.60 2.95
N ALA A 51 -6.30 -15.79 3.03
CA ALA A 51 -7.65 -16.25 2.70
C ALA A 51 -7.74 -16.65 1.21
N LEU A 52 -7.15 -15.87 0.31
CA LEU A 52 -7.12 -16.17 -1.12
C LEU A 52 -6.26 -17.39 -1.46
N ASP A 53 -5.09 -17.54 -0.84
CA ASP A 53 -4.22 -18.70 -1.05
C ASP A 53 -4.88 -19.99 -0.55
N GLY A 54 -5.64 -19.94 0.55
CA GLY A 54 -6.45 -21.08 1.02
C GLY A 54 -7.62 -21.46 0.10
N HIS A 55 -7.95 -20.60 -0.87
CA HIS A 55 -8.98 -20.84 -1.89
C HIS A 55 -8.38 -21.11 -3.28
N ARG A 56 -7.04 -21.15 -3.43
CA ARG A 56 -6.43 -21.54 -4.71
C ARG A 56 -6.57 -23.05 -4.86
N LEU A 57 -7.54 -23.47 -5.67
CA LEU A 57 -7.62 -24.84 -6.17
C LEU A 57 -6.31 -25.14 -6.93
N GLU A 58 -5.65 -26.23 -6.56
CA GLU A 58 -4.52 -26.77 -7.32
C GLU A 58 -5.01 -27.00 -8.76
N PRO A 59 -4.30 -26.50 -9.80
CA PRO A 59 -4.71 -26.78 -11.18
C PRO A 59 -4.72 -28.30 -11.32
N LEU A 60 -5.89 -28.85 -11.65
CA LEU A 60 -6.01 -30.25 -12.03
C LEU A 60 -4.96 -30.51 -13.10
N ASP A 61 -4.02 -31.41 -12.80
CA ASP A 61 -3.01 -31.85 -13.74
C ASP A 61 -3.73 -32.22 -15.04
N ASP A 62 -3.44 -31.48 -16.10
CA ASP A 62 -3.86 -31.76 -17.47
C ASP A 62 -3.09 -33.01 -17.92
N ASP A 63 -3.55 -34.19 -17.48
CA ASP A 63 -3.13 -35.47 -18.00
C ASP A 63 -3.81 -35.71 -19.37
N GLY A 64 -3.45 -34.86 -20.33
CA GLY A 64 -3.86 -34.93 -21.73
C GLY A 64 -3.36 -36.18 -22.46
N THR A 65 -3.75 -37.37 -22.01
CA THR A 65 -3.68 -38.59 -22.82
C THR A 65 -5.07 -38.84 -23.37
N SER A 66 -5.31 -38.16 -24.49
CA SER A 66 -6.45 -38.29 -25.38
C SER A 66 -6.80 -39.75 -25.69
N ASP A 67 -8.09 -40.07 -25.57
CA ASP A 67 -8.75 -41.19 -26.24
C ASP A 67 -8.39 -41.19 -27.74
N ALA A 68 -7.40 -42.00 -28.12
CA ALA A 68 -7.06 -42.28 -29.51
C ALA A 68 -7.61 -43.67 -29.86
N GLU A 69 -8.90 -43.74 -30.16
CA GLU A 69 -9.46 -44.82 -30.98
C GLU A 69 -9.30 -44.43 -32.45
N PRO A 70 -8.37 -45.07 -33.19
CA PRO A 70 -8.69 -45.37 -34.58
C PRO A 70 -8.15 -46.76 -34.95
N GLY A 71 -8.92 -47.80 -34.66
CA GLY A 71 -8.66 -49.16 -35.11
C GLY A 71 -9.83 -49.71 -35.91
N GLY A 72 -10.07 -49.18 -37.11
CA GLY A 72 -11.00 -49.80 -38.05
C GLY A 72 -10.60 -51.25 -38.34
N GLU A 73 -11.49 -52.18 -38.04
CA GLU A 73 -11.33 -53.60 -38.34
C GLU A 73 -11.17 -53.81 -39.87
N PRO A 74 -10.09 -54.46 -40.35
CA PRO A 74 -10.07 -54.95 -41.71
C PRO A 74 -10.84 -56.28 -41.79
N ASN A 75 -11.80 -56.32 -42.72
CA ASN A 75 -12.57 -57.52 -43.08
C ASN A 75 -11.69 -58.77 -43.26
N GLY A 76 -12.18 -59.90 -42.72
CA GLY A 76 -11.69 -61.26 -42.98
C GLY A 76 -12.65 -62.31 -42.42
#